data_AF-A0AAW7F7X2-F1
#
_entry.id   AF-A0AAW7F7X2-F1
#
_cell.length_a   1.000
_cell.length_b   1.000
_cell.length_c   1.000
_cell.angle_alpha   90.00
_cell.angle_beta   90.00
_cell.angle_gamma   90.00
#
_symmetry.space_group_name_H-M   'P 1'
#
loop_
_entity.id
_entity.type
_entity.pdbx_description
1 polymer ?
#
loop_
_entity_poly.entity_id
_entity_poly.type
_entity_poly.pdbx_seq_one_letter_code
_entity_poly.pdbx_strand_id
1 'polypeptide(L)'
;RLTGQIKQFWLESGCVYGYRKIHLDLRDSGQQCGVNRVWRLMKRVGIKAQVGYRSPRARKGEASIVSPNRLQRQFNPDAPDERWVTDITYIRTHEGWLYLAVVVDL
;
A
#
# COMPACT_ATOMS: atom_id res chain seq x y z
N ARG A 1 -18.68 15.84 -22.96
CA ARG A 1 -17.33 15.59 -23.54
C ARG A 1 -16.36 15.09 -22.46
N LEU A 2 -15.81 15.93 -21.57
CA LEU A 2 -14.81 15.51 -20.56
C LEU A 2 -15.33 14.47 -19.55
N THR A 3 -16.58 14.62 -19.07
CA THR A 3 -17.20 13.67 -18.14
C THR A 3 -17.37 12.26 -18.74
N GLY A 4 -17.55 12.17 -20.07
CA GLY A 4 -17.62 10.89 -20.77
C GLY A 4 -16.27 10.17 -20.76
N GLN A 5 -15.20 10.89 -21.07
CA GLN A 5 -13.82 10.37 -21.01
C GLN A 5 -13.43 9.98 -19.58
N ILE A 6 -13.81 10.77 -18.57
CA ILE A 6 -13.64 10.42 -17.16
C ILE A 6 -14.30 9.06 -16.85
N LYS A 7 -15.54 8.86 -17.30
CA LYS A 7 -16.26 7.60 -17.07
C LYS A 7 -15.60 6.44 -17.82
N GLN A 8 -15.12 6.68 -19.03
CA GLN A 8 -14.43 5.68 -19.83
C GLN A 8 -13.12 5.21 -19.18
N PHE A 9 -12.19 6.11 -18.86
CA PHE A 9 -10.94 5.75 -18.17
C PHE A 9 -11.19 5.10 -16.81
N TRP A 10 -12.24 5.54 -16.11
CA TRP A 10 -12.63 4.92 -14.86
C TRP A 10 -13.09 3.46 -15.05
N LEU A 11 -13.91 3.17 -16.06
CA LEU A 11 -14.33 1.81 -16.39
C LEU A 11 -13.16 0.94 -16.88
N GLU A 12 -12.31 1.48 -17.76
CA GLU A 12 -11.10 0.80 -18.26
C GLU A 12 -10.14 0.44 -17.13
N SER A 13 -10.09 1.25 -16.06
CA SER A 13 -9.31 0.94 -14.86
C SER A 13 -9.90 -0.13 -13.94
N GLY A 14 -11.03 -0.76 -14.31
CA GLY A 14 -11.79 -1.64 -13.42
C GLY A 14 -12.39 -0.90 -12.22
N CYS A 15 -12.77 0.37 -12.41
CA CYS A 15 -13.29 1.27 -11.39
C CYS A 15 -12.30 1.68 -10.28
N VAL A 16 -11.02 1.28 -10.35
CA VAL A 16 -10.01 1.49 -9.30
C VAL A 16 -9.47 2.92 -9.28
N TYR A 17 -9.49 3.62 -10.41
CA TYR A 17 -8.83 4.92 -10.51
C TYR A 17 -9.61 6.06 -9.82
N GLY A 18 -8.88 6.86 -9.05
CA GLY A 18 -9.36 8.13 -8.52
C GLY A 18 -8.98 9.32 -9.40
N TYR A 19 -9.45 10.51 -9.05
CA TYR A 19 -9.30 11.74 -9.86
C TYR A 19 -7.86 12.11 -10.22
N ARG A 20 -6.87 11.68 -9.44
CA ARG A 20 -5.44 11.89 -9.75
C ARG A 20 -4.98 11.03 -10.93
N LYS A 21 -5.35 9.74 -10.95
CA LYS A 21 -4.99 8.82 -12.04
C LYS A 21 -5.77 9.17 -13.32
N ILE A 22 -7.08 9.41 -13.18
CA ILE A 22 -7.92 9.87 -14.30
C ILE A 22 -7.40 11.19 -14.90
N HIS A 23 -6.83 12.09 -14.09
CA HIS A 23 -6.21 13.31 -14.62
C HIS A 23 -4.97 13.02 -15.48
N LEU A 24 -4.16 12.01 -15.12
CA LEU A 24 -3.02 11.57 -15.93
C LEU A 24 -3.51 10.96 -17.25
N ASP A 25 -4.47 10.04 -17.21
CA ASP A 25 -5.03 9.43 -18.43
C ASP A 25 -5.65 10.48 -19.37
N LEU A 26 -6.36 11.46 -18.80
CA LEU A 26 -6.89 12.60 -19.56
C LEU A 26 -5.77 13.41 -20.21
N ARG A 27 -4.67 13.68 -19.49
CA ARG A 27 -3.53 14.41 -20.02
C ARG A 27 -2.83 13.63 -21.14
N ASP A 28 -2.66 12.32 -20.96
CA ASP A 28 -2.03 11.43 -21.94
C ASP A 28 -2.90 11.29 -23.21
N SER A 29 -4.22 11.39 -23.07
CA SER A 29 -5.16 11.49 -24.21
C SER A 29 -5.27 12.90 -24.83
N GLY A 30 -4.35 13.81 -24.48
CA GLY A 30 -4.27 15.17 -25.03
C GLY A 30 -5.26 16.18 -24.45
N GLN A 31 -5.97 15.85 -23.36
CA GLN A 31 -6.89 16.77 -22.72
C GLN A 31 -6.17 17.73 -21.76
N GLN A 32 -6.28 19.03 -22.04
CA GLN A 32 -5.80 20.08 -21.13
C GLN A 32 -6.86 20.39 -20.07
N CYS A 33 -6.79 19.73 -18.92
CA CYS A 33 -7.67 20.02 -17.79
C CYS A 33 -6.93 19.95 -16.45
N GLY A 34 -7.23 20.87 -15.54
CA GLY A 34 -6.63 20.85 -14.20
C GLY A 34 -7.18 19.72 -13.33
N VAL A 35 -6.35 19.19 -12.44
CA VAL A 35 -6.72 18.11 -11.50
C VAL A 35 -7.98 18.42 -10.67
N ASN A 36 -8.16 19.68 -10.25
CA ASN A 36 -9.34 20.13 -9.51
C ASN A 36 -10.62 20.13 -10.35
N ARG A 37 -10.51 20.30 -11.67
CA ARG A 37 -11.65 20.18 -12.59
C ARG A 37 -12.07 18.72 -12.73
N VAL A 38 -11.12 17.80 -12.84
CA VAL A 38 -11.39 16.35 -12.87
C VAL A 38 -12.09 15.93 -11.58
N TRP A 39 -11.57 16.35 -10.42
CA TRP A 39 -12.21 16.10 -9.12
C TRP A 39 -13.65 16.62 -9.05
N ARG A 40 -13.90 17.88 -9.44
CA ARG A 40 -15.25 18.46 -9.43
C ARG A 40 -16.22 17.70 -10.34
N LEU A 41 -15.76 17.28 -11.52
CA LEU A 41 -16.58 16.53 -12.46
C LEU A 41 -16.89 15.13 -11.94
N MET A 42 -15.89 14.39 -11.46
CA MET A 42 -16.10 13.09 -10.82
C MET A 42 -17.08 13.18 -9.65
N LYS A 43 -16.92 14.19 -8.78
CA LYS A 43 -17.84 14.44 -7.67
C LYS A 43 -19.27 14.71 -8.15
N ARG A 44 -19.44 15.53 -9.20
CA ARG A 44 -20.76 15.87 -9.77
C ARG A 44 -21.49 14.64 -10.32
N VAL A 45 -20.77 13.66 -10.88
CA VAL A 45 -21.38 12.44 -11.43
C VAL A 45 -21.28 11.21 -10.52
N GLY A 46 -20.88 11.39 -9.27
CA GLY A 46 -20.81 10.32 -8.28
C GLY A 46 -19.73 9.26 -8.53
N ILE A 47 -18.75 9.53 -9.40
CA ILE A 47 -17.64 8.61 -9.68
C ILE A 47 -16.57 8.76 -8.60
N LYS A 48 -16.16 7.64 -8.02
CA LYS A 48 -15.07 7.54 -7.04
C LYS A 48 -14.26 6.27 -7.28
N ALA A 49 -13.01 6.28 -6.83
CA ALA A 49 -12.18 5.08 -6.82
C ALA A 49 -12.88 3.97 -6.02
N GLN A 50 -13.04 2.81 -6.63
CA GLN A 50 -13.53 1.58 -6.03
C GLN A 50 -12.33 0.67 -5.82
N VAL A 51 -11.67 0.83 -4.68
CA VAL A 51 -10.54 -0.04 -4.31
C VAL A 51 -11.11 -1.22 -3.52
N GLY A 52 -10.94 -2.42 -4.06
CA GLY A 52 -11.27 -3.67 -3.38
C GLY A 52 -10.36 -3.89 -2.16
N TYR A 53 -10.94 -4.47 -1.12
CA TYR A 53 -10.39 -4.65 0.24
C TYR A 53 -10.12 -3.35 1.01
N ARG A 54 -10.90 -3.15 2.10
CA ARG A 54 -10.45 -2.30 3.20
C ARG A 54 -9.11 -2.87 3.67
N SER A 55 -8.06 -2.06 3.61
CA SER A 55 -6.82 -2.40 4.31
C SER A 55 -7.18 -2.73 5.77
N PRO A 56 -6.75 -3.88 6.31
CA PRO A 56 -6.98 -4.21 7.70
C PRO A 56 -6.58 -3.01 8.55
N ARG A 57 -7.51 -2.50 9.36
CA ARG A 57 -7.14 -1.49 10.35
C ARG A 57 -6.12 -2.17 11.26
N ALA A 58 -4.89 -1.67 11.25
CA ALA A 58 -3.89 -2.09 12.22
C ALA A 58 -4.49 -1.86 13.61
N ARG A 59 -4.83 -2.96 14.30
CA ARG A 59 -5.21 -2.91 15.70
C ARG A 59 -3.90 -2.63 16.43
N LYS A 60 -3.62 -1.36 16.75
CA LYS A 60 -2.58 -1.04 17.73
C LYS A 60 -3.05 -1.64 19.04
N GLY A 61 -2.55 -2.82 19.37
CA GLY A 61 -2.57 -3.30 20.75
C GLY A 61 -1.74 -2.35 21.62
N GLU A 62 -1.85 -2.51 22.94
CA GLU A 62 -0.88 -1.89 23.84
C GLU A 62 0.53 -2.30 23.42
N ALA A 63 1.43 -1.32 23.40
CA ALA A 63 2.84 -1.62 23.19
C ALA A 63 3.28 -2.53 24.33
N SER A 64 3.58 -3.79 24.01
CA SER A 64 4.33 -4.68 24.89
C SER A 64 5.59 -3.96 25.34
N ILE A 65 5.98 -4.17 26.61
CA ILE A 65 7.13 -3.56 27.29
C ILE A 65 8.23 -3.22 26.29
N VAL A 66 8.42 -1.93 26.04
CA VAL A 66 9.41 -1.44 25.08
C VAL A 66 10.77 -1.59 25.75
N SER A 67 11.38 -2.77 25.64
CA SER A 67 12.79 -2.92 25.96
C SER A 67 13.58 -1.88 25.15
N PRO A 68 14.56 -1.21 25.77
CA PRO A 68 15.36 -0.22 25.05
C PRO A 68 16.02 -0.90 23.85
N ASN A 69 15.94 -0.27 22.68
CA ASN A 69 16.62 -0.75 21.49
C ASN A 69 18.13 -0.59 21.67
N ARG A 70 18.78 -1.66 22.15
CA ARG A 70 20.24 -1.71 22.36
C ARG A 70 21.03 -1.80 21.05
N LEU A 71 20.43 -2.35 20.00
CA LEU A 71 21.08 -2.55 18.71
C LEU A 71 21.35 -1.23 17.98
N GLN A 72 20.46 -0.23 18.13
CA GLN A 72 20.61 1.12 17.55
C GLN A 72 21.00 1.13 16.04
N ARG A 73 20.49 0.17 15.26
CA ARG A 73 20.79 -0.04 13.83
C ARG A 73 22.27 -0.33 13.50
N GLN A 74 23.03 -0.80 14.47
CA GLN A 74 24.41 -1.24 14.26
C GLN A 74 24.43 -2.74 13.91
N PHE A 75 24.41 -3.04 12.61
CA PHE A 75 24.30 -4.40 12.06
C PHE A 75 25.65 -5.02 11.65
N ASN A 76 26.76 -4.52 12.20
CA ASN A 76 28.11 -5.07 11.98
C ASN A 76 28.78 -5.22 13.35
N PRO A 77 28.61 -6.35 14.06
CA PRO A 77 29.36 -6.62 15.29
C PRO A 77 30.84 -6.92 15.00
N ASP A 78 31.67 -6.83 16.05
CA ASP A 78 33.11 -7.04 15.92
C ASP A 78 33.48 -8.54 15.84
N ALA A 79 32.59 -9.40 16.34
CA ALA A 79 32.71 -10.85 16.31
C ALA A 79 31.35 -11.54 16.09
N PRO A 80 31.33 -12.79 15.61
CA PRO A 80 30.15 -13.63 15.61
C PRO A 80 29.58 -13.83 17.02
N ASP A 81 28.31 -14.22 17.10
CA ASP A 81 27.58 -14.52 18.33
C ASP A 81 27.37 -13.34 19.30
N GLU A 82 27.54 -12.09 18.83
CA GLU A 82 27.32 -10.90 19.64
C GLU A 82 25.91 -10.32 19.51
N ARG A 83 25.31 -10.42 18.32
CA ARG A 83 24.04 -9.74 17.99
C ARG A 83 23.22 -10.62 17.06
N TRP A 84 22.08 -11.11 17.54
CA TRP A 84 21.17 -11.93 16.74
C TRP A 84 19.90 -11.17 16.38
N VAL A 85 19.43 -11.38 15.15
CA VAL A 85 18.11 -10.94 14.72
C VAL A 85 17.25 -12.15 14.41
N THR A 86 15.99 -12.07 14.80
CA THR A 86 15.00 -13.11 14.53
C THR A 86 13.78 -12.52 13.85
N ASP A 87 13.17 -13.31 12.99
CA ASP A 87 11.87 -13.01 12.41
C ASP A 87 11.00 -14.26 12.38
N ILE A 88 9.70 -14.07 12.50
CA ILE A 88 8.71 -15.14 12.37
C ILE A 88 7.75 -14.76 11.26
N THR A 89 7.63 -15.64 10.28
CA THR A 89 6.70 -15.48 9.16
C THR A 89 5.78 -16.69 9.00
N TYR A 90 4.66 -16.47 8.31
CA TYR A 90 3.61 -17.46 8.11
C TYR A 90 3.48 -17.75 6.62
N ILE A 91 3.69 -19.00 6.24
CA ILE A 91 3.65 -19.44 4.85
C ILE A 91 2.37 -20.24 4.64
N ARG A 92 1.50 -19.75 3.76
CA ARG A 92 0.27 -20.44 3.38
C ARG A 92 0.59 -21.54 2.37
N THR A 93 0.21 -22.77 2.66
CA THR A 93 0.34 -23.94 1.77
C THR A 93 -1.02 -24.57 1.49
N HIS A 94 -1.12 -25.55 0.59
CA HIS A 94 -2.38 -26.28 0.36
C HIS A 94 -2.81 -27.14 1.57
N GLU A 95 -1.86 -27.53 2.41
CA GLU A 95 -2.09 -28.39 3.59
C GLU A 95 -2.36 -27.58 4.86
N GLY A 96 -2.13 -26.27 4.85
CA GLY A 96 -2.38 -25.42 6.00
C GLY A 96 -1.46 -24.20 6.07
N TRP A 97 -1.13 -23.80 7.30
CA TRP A 97 -0.18 -22.75 7.60
C TRP A 97 1.11 -23.37 8.13
N LEU A 98 2.24 -22.98 7.56
CA LEU A 98 3.55 -23.23 8.12
C LEU A 98 4.04 -21.98 8.85
N TYR A 99 4.71 -22.19 9.97
CA TYR A 99 5.26 -21.15 10.82
C TYR A 99 6.79 -21.26 10.71
N LEU A 100 7.42 -20.28 10.07
CA LEU A 100 8.86 -20.25 9.87
C LEU A 100 9.47 -19.24 10.84
N ALA A 101 10.39 -19.72 11.67
CA ALA A 101 11.26 -18.89 12.48
C ALA A 101 12.66 -18.88 11.87
N VAL A 102 13.23 -17.70 11.69
CA VAL A 102 14.61 -17.52 11.21
C VAL A 102 15.42 -16.85 12.31
N VAL A 103 16.65 -17.31 12.50
CA VAL A 103 17.65 -16.70 13.38
C VAL A 103 18.87 -16.40 12.52
N VAL A 104 19.34 -15.16 12.55
CA VAL A 104 20.52 -14.71 11.84
C VAL A 104 21.47 -14.06 12.83
N ASP A 105 22.73 -14.47 12.78
CA ASP A 105 23.84 -13.76 13.42
C ASP A 105 24.21 -12.55 12.57
N LEU A 106 24.18 -11.36 13.16
CA LEU A 106 24.40 -10.08 12.47
C LEU A 106 25.88 -9.81 12.19
#